data_AF-A0A7C2MXD3-F1
#
_entry.id   AF-A0A7C2MXD3-F1
#
_cell.length_a   1.000
_cell.length_b   1.000
_cell.length_c   1.000
_cell.angle_alpha   90.00
_cell.angle_beta   90.00
_cell.angle_gamma   90.00
#
_symmetry.space_group_name_H-M   'P 1'
#
loop_
_entity.id
_entity.type
_entity.pdbx_description
1 polymer ?
#
loop_
_entity_poly.entity_id
_entity_poly.type
_entity_poly.pdbx_seq_one_letter_code
_entity_poly.pdbx_strand_id
1 'polypeptide(L)'
;MLIPFSTLVPMSVWSFDTDFNRLTGEGLPMTFAAQVGVLAIAGVLSWFRRRREETSVSVNRSFDGGVVIEEPERLALREEHGVRPLTEEEEGTGIDQLPEGVYGFTCAVGQWDAPLFRRKIFLSYEMHKLRDGSPVLIGYVSPEDAERMKHGESVVTIHLFPDRQEGATELVSIPLERVRRHRQHSERTGRGLELELEPGEG
;
A
#
# COMPACT_ATOMS: atom_id res chain seq x y z
N MET A 1 -59.61 20.64 -3.51
CA MET A 1 -58.72 20.86 -2.35
C MET A 1 -57.29 20.63 -2.85
N LEU A 2 -56.77 21.55 -3.68
CA LEU A 2 -55.87 22.68 -3.35
C LEU A 2 -54.52 22.25 -2.76
N ILE A 3 -53.54 22.22 -3.67
CA ILE A 3 -52.09 22.12 -3.46
C ILE A 3 -51.58 23.49 -2.99
N PRO A 4 -50.64 23.59 -2.04
CA PRO A 4 -49.76 24.74 -1.95
C PRO A 4 -48.34 24.43 -2.42
N PHE A 5 -47.87 25.39 -3.21
CA PHE A 5 -46.55 25.56 -3.81
C PHE A 5 -45.47 25.97 -2.82
N SER A 6 -44.22 25.68 -3.22
CA SER A 6 -42.99 26.48 -3.08
C SER A 6 -42.44 26.82 -1.68
N THR A 7 -41.15 26.52 -1.48
CA THR A 7 -40.09 27.55 -1.57
C THR A 7 -38.68 26.96 -1.68
N LEU A 8 -37.87 27.66 -2.47
CA LEU A 8 -36.48 27.41 -2.82
C LEU A 8 -35.50 27.82 -1.71
N VAL A 9 -34.32 27.20 -1.79
CA VAL A 9 -33.06 27.33 -1.06
C VAL A 9 -32.51 28.77 -1.01
N PRO A 10 -31.67 29.09 0.00
CA PRO A 10 -30.40 29.73 -0.35
C PRO A 10 -29.16 29.03 0.23
N MET A 11 -28.14 28.95 -0.63
CA MET A 11 -26.76 28.58 -0.36
C MET A 11 -26.10 29.58 0.59
N SER A 12 -25.33 29.08 1.55
CA SER A 12 -24.41 29.90 2.34
C SER A 12 -23.00 29.78 1.76
N VAL A 13 -22.54 30.92 1.25
CA VAL A 13 -21.19 31.20 0.77
C VAL A 13 -20.22 31.26 1.95
N TRP A 14 -19.09 30.56 1.83
CA TRP A 14 -17.97 30.68 2.76
C TRP A 14 -17.09 31.85 2.31
N SER A 15 -16.92 32.84 3.20
CA SER A 15 -15.92 33.91 3.06
C SER A 15 -14.65 33.52 3.81
N PHE A 16 -13.53 33.56 3.10
CA PHE A 16 -12.17 33.49 3.64
C PHE A 16 -11.71 34.93 3.94
N ASP A 17 -11.45 35.26 5.20
CA ASP A 17 -10.79 36.51 5.58
C ASP A 17 -9.28 36.28 5.70
N THR A 18 -8.52 37.16 5.07
CA THR A 18 -7.06 37.15 5.00
C THR A 18 -6.57 38.37 5.78
N ASP A 19 -6.03 38.18 6.98
CA ASP A 19 -5.38 39.28 7.70
C ASP A 19 -3.86 39.24 7.49
N PHE A 20 -3.41 40.22 6.72
CA PHE A 20 -2.02 40.52 6.40
C PHE A 20 -1.63 41.84 7.08
N ASN A 21 -0.45 41.84 7.71
CA ASN A 21 0.35 42.98 8.20
C ASN A 21 0.00 43.67 9.53
N ARG A 22 0.99 43.62 10.45
CA ARG A 22 1.65 44.71 11.24
C ARG A 22 2.10 44.14 12.60
N LEU A 23 3.25 44.45 13.23
CA LEU A 23 4.15 45.61 13.22
C LEU A 23 5.52 45.22 13.83
N THR A 24 6.49 46.07 13.53
CA THR A 24 7.88 46.23 14.00
C THR A 24 8.12 46.29 15.51
N GLY A 25 9.32 45.93 15.97
CA GLY A 25 9.88 46.36 17.26
C GLY A 25 11.28 45.81 17.55
N GLU A 26 12.24 46.73 17.77
CA GLU A 26 13.69 46.53 17.96
C GLU A 26 14.11 46.01 19.35
N GLY A 27 15.34 45.48 19.48
CA GLY A 27 16.11 45.51 20.75
C GLY A 27 16.92 44.24 21.12
N LEU A 28 18.24 44.27 20.90
CA LEU A 28 19.30 43.32 21.37
C LEU A 28 19.55 43.41 22.91
N PRO A 29 20.50 42.69 23.58
CA PRO A 29 21.48 41.67 23.14
C PRO A 29 21.68 40.43 24.07
N MET A 30 22.61 39.55 23.64
CA MET A 30 23.52 38.69 24.41
C MET A 30 23.12 37.25 24.84
N THR A 31 23.67 36.31 24.07
CA THR A 31 24.44 35.11 24.48
C THR A 31 23.89 34.21 25.59
N PHE A 32 23.53 32.99 25.21
CA PHE A 32 24.12 31.79 25.82
C PHE A 32 24.37 30.72 24.74
N ALA A 33 25.58 30.17 24.78
CA ALA A 33 26.00 29.03 24.02
C ALA A 33 25.33 27.76 24.57
N ALA A 34 24.81 26.93 23.67
CA ALA A 34 24.75 25.48 23.87
C ALA A 34 24.72 24.82 22.49
N GLN A 35 25.85 24.23 22.12
CA GLN A 35 25.94 23.23 21.07
C GLN A 35 25.10 22.02 21.47
N VAL A 36 24.13 21.63 20.65
CA VAL A 36 23.68 20.23 20.56
C VAL A 36 23.40 19.96 19.09
N GLY A 37 24.15 19.01 18.53
CA GLY A 37 24.15 18.69 17.11
C GLY A 37 22.81 18.14 16.64
N VAL A 38 22.29 18.73 15.57
CA VAL A 38 21.29 18.07 14.72
C VAL A 38 22.05 17.36 13.62
N LEU A 39 22.22 16.06 13.83
CA LEU A 39 22.60 15.11 12.81
C LEU A 39 21.65 15.26 11.62
N ALA A 40 22.24 15.46 10.45
CA ALA A 40 21.54 15.51 9.19
C ALA A 40 20.77 14.20 8.96
N ILE A 41 19.45 14.22 9.08
CA ILE A 41 18.57 13.22 8.46
C ILE A 41 18.33 13.66 7.01
N ALA A 42 19.43 13.78 6.27
CA ALA A 42 19.43 14.01 4.83
C ALA A 42 19.79 12.68 4.16
N GLY A 43 18.89 11.70 4.22
CA GLY A 43 19.18 10.35 3.71
C GLY A 43 17.98 9.59 3.13
N VAL A 44 16.76 9.79 3.65
CA VAL A 44 15.64 8.90 3.30
C VAL A 44 14.73 9.47 2.20
N LEU A 45 14.65 10.80 2.04
CA LEU A 45 13.78 11.44 1.04
C LEU A 45 14.45 11.69 -0.34
N SER A 46 15.74 11.41 -0.49
CA SER A 46 16.50 11.68 -1.73
C SER A 46 16.48 10.52 -2.74
N TRP A 47 16.17 9.30 -2.29
CA TRP A 47 16.17 8.10 -3.14
C TRP A 47 15.00 8.09 -4.14
N PHE A 48 13.88 8.73 -3.81
CA PHE A 48 12.63 8.69 -4.58
C PHE A 48 12.65 9.43 -5.93
N ARG A 49 13.73 10.13 -6.32
CA ARG A 49 13.72 11.01 -7.51
C ARG A 49 14.73 10.68 -8.61
N ARG A 50 15.48 9.57 -8.51
CA ARG A 50 16.60 9.29 -9.44
C ARG A 50 16.70 7.86 -9.96
N ARG A 51 15.60 7.27 -10.43
CA ARG A 51 15.66 6.06 -11.26
C ARG A 51 14.57 6.05 -12.32
N ARG A 52 14.65 7.04 -13.22
CA ARG A 52 13.92 7.05 -14.48
C ARG A 52 14.93 6.72 -15.57
N GLU A 53 15.15 5.43 -15.81
CA GLU A 53 15.57 4.86 -17.10
C GLU A 53 15.78 3.35 -16.97
N GLU A 54 15.28 2.65 -17.99
CA GLU A 54 15.30 1.20 -18.23
C GLU A 54 14.30 0.34 -17.43
N THR A 55 13.02 0.43 -17.82
CA THR A 55 12.04 -0.65 -17.65
C THR A 55 12.47 -1.88 -18.46
N SER A 56 13.26 -2.75 -17.86
CA SER A 56 13.39 -4.14 -18.33
C SER A 56 12.14 -4.90 -17.91
N VAL A 57 11.20 -5.02 -18.84
CA VAL A 57 10.02 -5.88 -18.66
C VAL A 57 10.47 -7.33 -18.77
N SER A 58 10.59 -8.05 -17.65
CA SER A 58 10.71 -9.50 -17.67
C SER A 58 9.36 -10.12 -18.05
N VAL A 59 9.36 -10.90 -19.12
CA VAL A 59 8.17 -11.56 -19.67
C VAL A 59 8.06 -12.95 -19.04
N ASN A 60 7.28 -13.07 -17.96
CA ASN A 60 6.90 -14.38 -17.43
C ASN A 60 5.60 -14.84 -18.09
N ARG A 61 5.58 -16.04 -18.71
CA ARG A 61 4.35 -16.59 -19.32
C ARG A 61 3.48 -17.23 -18.24
N SER A 62 2.23 -16.77 -18.08
CA SER A 62 1.22 -17.39 -17.22
C SER A 62 0.78 -18.76 -17.78
N PHE A 63 0.07 -19.52 -16.94
CA PHE A 63 -0.41 -20.86 -17.26
C PHE A 63 -1.37 -20.91 -18.46
N ASP A 64 -2.12 -19.82 -18.72
CA ASP A 64 -3.02 -19.65 -19.87
C ASP A 64 -2.32 -19.11 -21.13
N GLY A 65 -1.00 -18.94 -21.10
CA GLY A 65 -0.23 -18.37 -22.21
C GLY A 65 -0.28 -16.84 -22.29
N GLY A 66 -0.91 -16.17 -21.31
CA GLY A 66 -0.80 -14.73 -21.14
C GLY A 66 0.62 -14.28 -20.80
N VAL A 67 0.96 -13.05 -21.17
CA VAL A 67 2.19 -12.41 -20.73
C VAL A 67 1.89 -11.75 -19.39
N VAL A 68 2.47 -12.27 -18.30
CA VAL A 68 2.53 -11.56 -17.03
C VAL A 68 3.64 -10.53 -17.17
N ILE A 69 3.25 -9.27 -17.31
CA ILE A 69 4.18 -8.14 -17.27
C ILE A 69 4.61 -7.99 -15.82
N GLU A 70 5.88 -8.26 -15.53
CA GLU A 70 6.42 -7.97 -14.21
C GLU A 70 6.66 -6.46 -14.08
N GLU A 71 5.91 -5.83 -13.19
CA GLU A 71 6.04 -4.40 -12.91
C GLU A 71 7.35 -4.10 -12.15
N PRO A 72 8.13 -3.07 -12.54
CA PRO A 72 9.45 -2.80 -11.97
C PRO A 72 9.41 -2.48 -10.47
N GLU A 73 8.35 -1.80 -10.02
CA GLU A 73 8.11 -1.49 -8.61
C GLU A 73 7.90 -2.76 -7.76
N ARG A 74 7.33 -3.82 -8.34
CA ARG A 74 7.14 -5.11 -7.67
C ARG A 74 8.45 -5.90 -7.59
N LEU A 75 9.27 -5.84 -8.63
CA LEU A 75 10.63 -6.41 -8.60
C LEU A 75 11.49 -5.72 -7.54
N ALA A 76 11.45 -4.39 -7.47
CA ALA A 76 12.14 -3.62 -6.44
C ALA A 76 11.68 -4.01 -5.03
N LEU A 77 10.38 -4.21 -4.82
CA LEU A 77 9.85 -4.64 -3.52
C LEU A 77 10.32 -6.04 -3.12
N ARG A 78 10.43 -6.98 -4.08
CA ARG A 78 11.00 -8.32 -3.82
C ARG A 78 12.46 -8.25 -3.40
N GLU A 79 13.24 -7.39 -4.07
CA GLU A 79 14.64 -7.14 -3.72
C GLU A 79 14.76 -6.51 -2.32
N GLU A 80 13.94 -5.51 -2.01
CA GLU A 80 13.88 -4.84 -0.71
C GLU A 80 13.54 -5.82 0.42
N HIS A 81 12.50 -6.66 0.23
CA HIS A 81 12.13 -7.69 1.19
C HIS A 81 13.15 -8.84 1.24
N GLY A 82 14.11 -8.90 0.30
CA GLY A 82 15.13 -9.92 0.22
C GLY A 82 14.56 -11.31 0.02
N VAL A 83 13.48 -11.42 -0.76
CA VAL A 83 12.76 -12.68 -1.03
C VAL A 83 13.16 -13.31 -2.36
N ARG A 84 13.12 -14.65 -2.42
CA ARG A 84 13.28 -15.44 -3.65
C ARG A 84 11.97 -16.15 -4.02
N PRO A 85 11.77 -16.54 -5.29
CA PRO A 85 10.62 -17.36 -5.64
C PRO A 85 10.68 -18.73 -4.95
N LEU A 86 9.53 -19.38 -4.80
CA LEU A 86 9.42 -20.76 -4.34
C LEU A 86 10.12 -21.75 -5.28
N THR A 87 10.64 -22.83 -4.71
CA THR A 87 11.08 -24.03 -5.44
C THR A 87 9.89 -24.95 -5.74
N GLU A 88 10.11 -26.00 -6.54
CA GLU A 88 9.07 -26.99 -6.89
C GLU A 88 8.61 -27.77 -5.66
N GLU A 89 9.52 -28.05 -4.74
CA GLU A 89 9.25 -28.77 -3.50
C GLU A 89 8.47 -27.93 -2.48
N GLU A 90 8.60 -26.60 -2.57
CA GLU A 90 7.90 -25.64 -1.70
C GLU A 90 6.48 -25.34 -2.18
N GLU A 91 6.16 -25.59 -3.45
CA GLU A 91 4.88 -25.28 -4.06
C GLU A 91 3.71 -26.04 -3.40
N GLY A 92 2.62 -25.31 -3.12
CA GLY A 92 1.45 -25.83 -2.42
C GLY A 92 1.58 -25.89 -0.89
N THR A 93 2.74 -25.53 -0.34
CA THR A 93 2.95 -25.44 1.12
C THR A 93 2.34 -24.15 1.67
N GLY A 94 1.75 -24.24 2.87
CA GLY A 94 1.22 -23.09 3.61
C GLY A 94 2.32 -22.09 4.00
N ILE A 95 2.01 -20.80 3.98
CA ILE A 95 3.00 -19.75 4.27
C ILE A 95 3.62 -19.83 5.68
N ASP A 96 2.88 -20.38 6.65
CA ASP A 96 3.35 -20.69 7.99
C ASP A 96 4.49 -21.72 8.01
N GLN A 97 4.50 -22.67 7.07
CA GLN A 97 5.46 -23.78 7.00
C GLN A 97 6.62 -23.54 6.04
N LEU A 98 6.53 -22.53 5.18
CA LEU A 98 7.59 -22.18 4.23
C LEU A 98 8.85 -21.63 4.93
N PRO A 99 10.03 -21.75 4.30
CA PRO A 99 11.23 -21.09 4.81
C PRO A 99 11.12 -19.57 4.68
N GLU A 100 11.88 -18.84 5.50
CA GLU A 100 11.99 -17.38 5.44
C GLU A 100 12.58 -16.90 4.11
N GLY A 101 12.25 -15.67 3.73
CA GLY A 101 12.80 -15.04 2.53
C GLY A 101 12.26 -15.64 1.23
N VAL A 102 11.01 -16.08 1.20
CA VAL A 102 10.36 -16.59 -0.01
C VAL A 102 9.11 -15.79 -0.37
N TYR A 103 8.74 -15.81 -1.64
CA TYR A 103 7.46 -15.31 -2.11
C TYR A 103 6.78 -16.28 -3.08
N GLY A 104 5.46 -16.24 -3.10
CA GLY A 104 4.63 -17.00 -4.03
C GLY A 104 3.25 -16.36 -4.18
N PHE A 105 2.35 -17.06 -4.84
CA PHE A 105 1.03 -16.56 -5.19
C PHE A 105 -0.09 -17.42 -4.59
N THR A 106 -1.18 -16.82 -4.16
CA THR A 106 -2.35 -17.55 -3.62
C THR A 106 -3.67 -16.89 -3.97
N CYS A 107 -4.73 -17.69 -4.09
CA CYS A 107 -6.11 -17.21 -4.15
C CYS A 107 -6.82 -17.33 -2.79
N ALA A 108 -6.21 -18.02 -1.81
CA ALA A 108 -6.77 -18.27 -0.48
C ALA A 108 -6.34 -17.19 0.52
N VAL A 109 -6.56 -15.93 0.17
CA VAL A 109 -6.10 -14.81 1.00
C VAL A 109 -6.81 -14.79 2.34
N GLY A 110 -6.07 -14.52 3.41
CA GLY A 110 -6.61 -14.39 4.77
C GLY A 110 -6.66 -15.68 5.57
N GLN A 111 -6.11 -16.78 5.05
CA GLN A 111 -5.76 -17.97 5.83
C GLN A 111 -4.28 -17.92 6.21
N TRP A 112 -3.95 -18.25 7.46
CA TRP A 112 -2.55 -18.26 7.94
C TRP A 112 -1.73 -19.42 7.38
N ASP A 113 -2.41 -20.48 6.93
CA ASP A 113 -1.86 -21.65 6.25
C ASP A 113 -2.10 -21.61 4.73
N ALA A 114 -2.35 -20.42 4.16
CA ALA A 114 -2.65 -20.26 2.75
C ALA A 114 -1.56 -20.91 1.87
N PRO A 115 -1.91 -21.87 1.00
CA PRO A 115 -0.94 -22.51 0.13
C PRO A 115 -0.44 -21.51 -0.90
N LEU A 116 0.89 -21.48 -1.10
CA LEU A 116 1.52 -20.61 -2.09
C LEU A 116 1.97 -21.40 -3.32
N PHE A 117 1.83 -20.79 -4.48
CA PHE A 117 2.20 -21.36 -5.78
C PHE A 117 3.30 -20.52 -6.43
N ARG A 118 4.17 -21.16 -7.20
CA ARG A 118 5.32 -20.49 -7.86
C ARG A 118 4.86 -19.53 -8.95
N ARG A 119 3.81 -19.93 -9.67
CA ARG A 119 3.33 -19.23 -10.86
C ARG A 119 2.13 -18.39 -10.49
N LYS A 120 2.17 -17.13 -10.89
CA LYS A 120 1.01 -16.26 -10.83
C LYS A 120 -0.09 -16.82 -11.73
N ILE A 121 -1.28 -16.99 -11.18
CA ILE A 121 -2.50 -17.29 -11.92
C ILE A 121 -3.45 -16.09 -11.87
N PHE A 122 -4.51 -16.14 -12.66
CA PHE A 122 -5.50 -15.08 -12.68
C PHE A 122 -6.05 -14.84 -11.27
N LEU A 123 -6.00 -13.58 -10.83
CA LEU A 123 -6.46 -13.10 -9.52
C LEU A 123 -5.80 -13.72 -8.28
N SER A 124 -4.64 -14.37 -8.44
CA SER A 124 -3.82 -14.71 -7.29
C SER A 124 -3.08 -13.48 -6.78
N TYR A 125 -3.08 -13.31 -5.46
CA TYR A 125 -2.30 -12.30 -4.75
C TYR A 125 -0.92 -12.82 -4.44
N GLU A 126 0.05 -11.92 -4.39
CA GLU A 126 1.42 -12.26 -4.01
C GLU A 126 1.57 -12.13 -2.50
N MET A 127 2.23 -13.12 -1.89
CA MET A 127 2.55 -13.11 -0.46
C MET A 127 4.03 -13.39 -0.27
N HIS A 128 4.62 -12.71 0.70
CA HIS A 128 6.02 -12.90 1.07
C HIS A 128 6.08 -13.43 2.50
N LYS A 129 6.99 -14.36 2.76
CA LYS A 129 7.49 -14.64 4.10
C LYS A 129 8.81 -13.90 4.27
N LEU A 130 8.81 -12.86 5.09
CA LEU A 130 9.98 -12.02 5.33
C LEU A 130 11.08 -12.79 6.07
N ARG A 131 12.26 -12.17 6.22
CA ARG A 131 13.43 -12.76 6.88
C ARG A 131 13.29 -12.91 8.39
N ASP A 132 12.32 -12.24 8.99
CA ASP A 132 11.93 -12.42 10.40
C ASP A 132 10.80 -13.46 10.55
N GLY A 133 10.40 -14.11 9.46
CA GLY A 133 9.32 -15.09 9.42
C GLY A 133 7.92 -14.49 9.29
N SER A 134 7.78 -13.16 9.36
CA SER A 134 6.48 -12.50 9.27
C SER A 134 5.89 -12.59 7.85
N PRO A 135 4.61 -12.97 7.70
CA PRO A 135 3.96 -12.97 6.39
C PRO A 135 3.39 -11.58 6.05
N VAL A 136 3.63 -11.13 4.82
CA VAL A 136 3.04 -9.91 4.26
C VAL A 136 2.30 -10.21 2.95
N LEU A 137 1.19 -9.53 2.74
CA LEU A 137 0.36 -9.58 1.53
C LEU A 137 0.67 -8.39 0.63
N ILE A 138 0.90 -8.64 -0.65
CA ILE A 138 1.29 -7.64 -1.64
C ILE A 138 0.16 -7.39 -2.63
N GLY A 139 -0.14 -6.13 -2.90
CA GLY A 139 -1.11 -5.75 -3.92
C GLY A 139 -1.17 -4.25 -4.15
N TYR A 140 -2.12 -3.84 -4.98
CA TYR A 140 -2.37 -2.48 -5.39
C TYR A 140 -3.61 -1.92 -4.70
N VAL A 141 -3.53 -0.67 -4.28
CA VAL A 141 -4.65 0.08 -3.68
C VAL A 141 -4.79 1.44 -4.35
N SER A 142 -5.90 2.12 -4.08
CA SER A 142 -6.06 3.51 -4.49
C SER A 142 -5.09 4.42 -3.71
N PRO A 143 -4.69 5.57 -4.28
CA PRO A 143 -3.89 6.56 -3.54
C PRO A 143 -4.55 6.99 -2.22
N GLU A 144 -5.89 7.10 -2.19
CA GLU A 144 -6.65 7.43 -0.99
C GLU A 144 -6.53 6.33 0.08
N ASP A 145 -6.67 5.06 -0.31
CA ASP A 145 -6.50 3.92 0.60
C ASP A 145 -5.05 3.84 1.11
N ALA A 146 -4.05 4.08 0.24
CA ALA A 146 -2.64 4.11 0.64
C ALA A 146 -2.35 5.19 1.68
N GLU A 147 -2.89 6.41 1.50
CA GLU A 147 -2.73 7.49 2.48
C GLU A 147 -3.43 7.14 3.80
N ARG A 148 -4.64 6.60 3.77
CA ARG A 148 -5.34 6.14 4.98
C ARG A 148 -4.56 5.06 5.75
N MET A 149 -3.92 4.14 5.04
CA MET A 149 -3.07 3.12 5.65
C MET A 149 -1.84 3.70 6.36
N LYS A 150 -1.24 4.77 5.80
CA LYS A 150 -0.06 5.46 6.39
C LYS A 150 -0.41 6.22 7.66
N HIS A 151 -1.58 6.84 7.72
CA HIS A 151 -1.99 7.62 8.89
C HIS A 151 -2.31 6.75 10.09
N GLY A 152 -2.71 5.49 9.90
CA GLY A 152 -2.63 4.42 10.91
C GLY A 152 -3.41 4.61 12.22
N GLU A 153 -4.08 5.74 12.46
CA GLU A 153 -4.70 6.11 13.75
C GLU A 153 -5.98 5.31 14.08
N SER A 154 -6.56 4.62 13.09
CA SER A 154 -7.81 3.89 13.27
C SER A 154 -7.89 2.67 12.35
N VAL A 155 -8.87 1.81 12.62
CA VAL A 155 -9.24 0.71 11.75
C VAL A 155 -9.66 1.25 10.38
N VAL A 156 -9.06 0.73 9.30
CA VAL A 156 -9.35 1.18 7.93
C VAL A 156 -9.83 0.03 7.05
N THR A 157 -10.77 0.31 6.15
CA THR A 157 -11.27 -0.67 5.17
C THR A 157 -10.79 -0.31 3.76
N ILE A 158 -9.89 -1.11 3.20
CA ILE A 158 -9.29 -0.85 1.88
C ILE A 158 -9.74 -1.87 0.84
N HIS A 159 -9.53 -1.55 -0.44
CA HIS A 159 -9.68 -2.50 -1.55
C HIS A 159 -8.32 -2.81 -2.17
N LEU A 160 -7.89 -4.07 -2.03
CA LEU A 160 -6.64 -4.57 -2.55
C LEU A 160 -6.86 -5.29 -3.89
N PHE A 161 -5.99 -5.03 -4.85
CA PHE A 161 -6.00 -5.66 -6.16
C PHE A 161 -4.68 -6.41 -6.40
N PRO A 162 -4.69 -7.58 -7.05
CA PRO A 162 -3.47 -8.35 -7.30
C PRO A 162 -2.57 -7.71 -8.38
N ASP A 163 -3.17 -6.87 -9.23
CA ASP A 163 -2.57 -6.21 -10.38
C ASP A 163 -2.91 -4.71 -10.38
N ARG A 164 -2.06 -3.90 -11.03
CA ARG A 164 -2.30 -2.48 -11.21
C ARG A 164 -3.52 -2.30 -12.13
N GLN A 165 -4.41 -1.39 -11.74
CA GLN A 165 -5.61 -1.08 -12.54
C GLN A 165 -5.98 0.41 -12.41
N GLU A 166 -6.96 0.84 -13.19
CA GLU A 166 -7.49 2.20 -13.10
C GLU A 166 -8.01 2.48 -11.68
N GLY A 167 -7.47 3.52 -11.04
CA GLY A 167 -7.82 3.89 -9.67
C GLY A 167 -7.11 3.11 -8.56
N ALA A 168 -6.35 2.05 -8.87
CA ALA A 168 -5.50 1.34 -7.89
C ALA A 168 -4.06 1.22 -8.43
N THR A 169 -3.26 2.24 -8.12
CA THR A 169 -1.92 2.45 -8.71
C THR A 169 -0.79 2.31 -7.71
N GLU A 170 -1.08 2.35 -6.41
CA GLU A 170 -0.09 2.33 -5.33
C GLU A 170 0.15 0.89 -4.89
N LEU A 171 1.40 0.42 -5.04
CA LEU A 171 1.82 -0.88 -4.53
C LEU A 171 2.02 -0.79 -3.02
N VAL A 172 1.43 -1.72 -2.27
CA VAL A 172 1.54 -1.80 -0.81
C VAL A 172 1.95 -3.19 -0.34
N SER A 173 2.60 -3.22 0.82
CA SER A 173 2.91 -4.41 1.60
C SER A 173 2.13 -4.36 2.91
N ILE A 174 1.30 -5.37 3.16
CA ILE A 174 0.37 -5.41 4.29
C ILE A 174 0.78 -6.58 5.20
N PRO A 175 1.28 -6.33 6.43
CA PRO A 175 1.46 -7.37 7.43
C PRO A 175 0.17 -8.15 7.66
N LEU A 176 0.24 -9.48 7.55
CA LEU A 176 -0.97 -10.31 7.66
C LEU A 176 -1.61 -10.23 9.06
N GLU A 177 -0.81 -9.96 10.08
CA GLU A 177 -1.26 -9.70 11.46
C GLU A 177 -2.16 -8.47 11.58
N ARG A 178 -2.03 -7.48 10.69
CA ARG A 178 -2.92 -6.31 10.65
C ARG A 178 -4.27 -6.64 10.03
N VAL A 179 -4.41 -7.75 9.30
CA VAL A 179 -5.66 -8.12 8.63
C VAL A 179 -6.61 -8.72 9.65
N ARG A 180 -7.57 -7.91 10.11
CA ARG A 180 -8.59 -8.36 11.05
C ARG A 180 -9.70 -9.15 10.37
N ARG A 181 -10.14 -8.67 9.21
CA ARG A 181 -11.18 -9.28 8.38
C ARG A 181 -10.86 -9.10 6.91
N HIS A 182 -11.28 -10.06 6.12
CA HIS A 182 -11.20 -9.98 4.67
C HIS A 182 -12.53 -10.42 4.07
N ARG A 183 -12.88 -9.84 2.92
CA ARG A 183 -14.03 -10.23 2.12
C ARG A 183 -13.63 -10.23 0.66
N GLN A 184 -13.67 -11.40 0.04
CA GLN A 184 -13.45 -11.52 -1.39
C GLN A 184 -14.74 -11.19 -2.12
N HIS A 185 -14.73 -10.11 -2.88
CA HIS A 185 -15.87 -9.77 -3.74
C HIS A 185 -15.76 -10.52 -5.07
N SER A 186 -16.91 -10.84 -5.67
CA SER A 186 -16.94 -11.41 -7.02
C SER A 186 -16.33 -10.43 -8.02
N GLU A 187 -15.53 -10.96 -8.96
CA GLU A 187 -14.93 -10.22 -10.07
C GLU A 187 -15.91 -9.33 -10.82
N ARG A 188 -17.16 -9.78 -10.94
CA ARG A 188 -18.24 -9.07 -11.63
C ARG A 188 -18.51 -7.67 -11.06
N THR A 189 -18.09 -7.45 -9.81
CA THR A 189 -18.23 -6.15 -9.14
C THR A 189 -16.99 -5.28 -9.28
N GLY A 190 -15.84 -5.84 -9.70
CA GLY A 190 -14.59 -5.11 -9.88
C GLY A 190 -13.99 -4.53 -8.59
N ARG A 191 -14.41 -5.03 -7.42
CA ARG A 191 -14.06 -4.42 -6.12
C ARG A 191 -12.80 -5.01 -5.47
N GLY A 192 -12.18 -6.02 -6.06
CA GLY A 192 -10.97 -6.65 -5.49
C GLY A 192 -11.26 -7.32 -4.15
N LEU A 193 -10.20 -7.46 -3.35
CA LEU A 193 -10.26 -7.99 -2.00
C LEU A 193 -10.45 -6.83 -1.00
N GLU A 194 -11.57 -6.84 -0.29
CA GLU A 194 -11.81 -5.89 0.79
C GLU A 194 -11.11 -6.36 2.06
N LEU A 195 -10.31 -5.50 2.68
CA LEU A 195 -9.56 -5.78 3.91
C LEU A 195 -9.91 -4.75 4.98
N GLU A 196 -10.29 -5.22 6.17
CA GLU A 196 -10.33 -4.41 7.39
C GLU A 196 -8.99 -4.57 8.12
N LEU A 197 -8.24 -3.48 8.22
CA LEU A 197 -6.91 -3.45 8.80
C LEU A 197 -6.92 -2.78 10.17
N GLU A 198 -6.22 -3.39 11.13
CA GLU A 198 -5.88 -2.75 12.39
C GLU A 198 -4.90 -1.57 12.18
N PRO A 199 -4.89 -0.60 13.11
CA PRO A 199 -3.90 0.47 13.19
C PRO A 199 -2.47 -0.01 12.92
N GLY A 200 -1.68 0.79 12.21
CA GLY A 200 -0.24 0.52 12.08
C GLY A 200 0.48 0.86 13.38
N GLU A 201 1.56 0.15 13.69
CA GLU A 201 2.50 0.62 14.72
C GLU A 201 3.17 1.89 14.16
N GLY A 202 2.88 3.04 14.78
CA GLY A 202 3.39 4.35 14.39
C GLY A 202 4.82 4.62 14.85
#